data_AF-S7WQT9-F1
#
_entry.id   AF-S7WQT9-F1
#
_cell.length_a   1.000
_cell.length_b   1.000
_cell.length_c   1.000
_cell.angle_alpha   90.00
_cell.angle_beta   90.00
_cell.angle_gamma   90.00
#
_symmetry.space_group_name_H-M   'P 1'
#
loop_
_entity.id
_entity.type
_entity.pdbx_description
1 polymer ?
#
loop_
_entity_poly.entity_id
_entity_poly.type
_entity_poly.pdbx_seq_one_letter_code
_entity_poly.pdbx_strand_id
1 'polypeptide(L)'
;MGNYYDEKSVDEQAFSYKDFTLFGKPREKLIQMLSLTPDLIIFTPERLNYFTLFLLQLQSASYSMGFYNEETEPYLDLMLNNEENDIQSGTALLIKYLKQIN
;
A
#
# COMPACT_ATOMS: atom_id res chain seq x y z
N MET A 1 17.40 11.86 32.48
CA MET A 1 17.07 10.44 32.28
C MET A 1 16.12 10.36 31.12
N GLY A 2 16.56 9.83 29.97
CA GLY A 2 15.71 9.65 28.80
C GLY A 2 15.01 8.31 28.90
N ASN A 3 13.69 8.30 28.91
CA ASN A 3 12.91 7.07 28.82
C ASN A 3 12.93 6.63 27.34
N TYR A 4 13.72 5.60 27.05
CA TYR A 4 13.69 4.91 25.76
C TYR A 4 12.47 3.99 25.79
N TYR A 5 11.40 4.38 25.10
CA TYR A 5 10.26 3.52 24.85
C TYR A 5 10.61 2.62 23.66
N ASP A 6 11.05 1.40 23.95
CA ASP A 6 11.12 0.33 22.96
C ASP A 6 9.68 -0.20 22.80
N GLU A 7 8.87 0.49 22.00
CA GLU A 7 7.61 -0.09 21.51
C GLU A 7 7.98 -1.28 20.64
N LYS A 8 8.13 -2.44 21.27
CA LYS A 8 8.04 -3.73 20.59
C LYS A 8 6.57 -3.93 20.21
N SER A 9 6.06 -3.13 19.27
CA SER A 9 4.87 -3.55 18.54
C SER A 9 5.32 -4.79 17.76
N VAL A 10 4.93 -5.96 18.26
CA VAL A 10 4.90 -7.14 17.41
C VAL A 10 3.73 -6.88 16.49
N ASP A 11 4.01 -6.15 15.41
CA ASP A 11 2.99 -5.72 14.47
C ASP A 11 2.53 -6.98 13.72
N GLU A 12 1.51 -7.65 14.26
CA GLU A 12 1.02 -8.95 13.79
C GLU A 12 0.61 -8.89 12.30
N GLN A 13 0.42 -7.70 11.76
CA GLN A 13 0.00 -7.44 10.39
C GLN A 13 1.13 -6.96 9.47
N ALA A 14 2.36 -6.80 9.96
CA ALA A 14 3.51 -6.44 9.12
C ALA A 14 4.12 -7.66 8.42
N PHE A 15 4.73 -7.44 7.25
CA PHE A 15 5.48 -8.46 6.51
C PHE A 15 6.98 -8.19 6.58
N SER A 16 7.77 -9.26 6.59
CA SER A 16 9.22 -9.23 6.62
C SER A 16 9.80 -10.36 5.77
N TYR A 17 11.14 -10.40 5.64
CA TYR A 17 11.83 -11.51 4.99
C TYR A 17 11.50 -12.89 5.59
N LYS A 18 11.02 -12.94 6.85
CA LYS A 18 10.61 -14.19 7.52
C LYS A 18 9.34 -14.78 6.92
N ASP A 19 8.53 -13.97 6.23
CA ASP A 19 7.29 -14.38 5.58
C ASP A 19 7.54 -14.98 4.18
N PHE A 20 8.80 -15.20 3.83
CA PHE A 20 9.23 -15.84 2.59
C PHE A 20 10.05 -17.11 2.86
N THR A 21 10.07 -18.00 1.87
CA THR A 21 11.01 -19.12 1.82
C THR A 21 12.39 -18.64 1.37
N LEU A 22 13.42 -19.49 1.52
CA LEU A 22 14.78 -19.20 1.03
C LEU A 22 14.82 -18.94 -0.49
N PHE A 23 13.82 -19.40 -1.24
CA PHE A 23 13.68 -19.19 -2.68
C PHE A 23 12.72 -18.03 -3.02
N GLY A 24 12.37 -17.18 -2.05
CA GLY A 24 11.52 -16.01 -2.27
C GLY A 24 10.02 -16.31 -2.46
N LYS A 25 9.58 -17.56 -2.26
CA LYS A 25 8.14 -17.88 -2.30
C LYS A 25 7.42 -17.38 -1.03
N PRO A 26 6.21 -16.82 -1.14
CA PRO A 26 5.43 -16.39 0.02
C PRO A 26 5.09 -17.58 0.93
N ARG A 27 5.10 -17.36 2.25
CA ARG A 27 4.59 -18.30 3.25
C ARG A 27 3.10 -18.06 3.51
N GLU A 28 2.51 -18.93 4.31
CA GLU A 28 1.06 -18.99 4.58
C GLU A 28 0.42 -17.64 4.94
N LYS A 29 1.03 -16.84 5.82
CA LYS A 29 0.53 -15.50 6.16
C LYS A 29 0.38 -14.59 4.93
N LEU A 30 1.41 -14.55 4.09
CA LEU A 30 1.41 -13.73 2.87
C LEU A 30 0.51 -14.35 1.79
N ILE A 31 0.42 -15.68 1.70
CA ILE A 31 -0.52 -16.37 0.79
C ILE A 31 -1.97 -16.01 1.16
N GLN A 32 -2.32 -16.04 2.44
CA GLN A 32 -3.65 -15.67 2.90
C GLN A 32 -3.97 -14.22 2.54
N MET A 33 -3.05 -13.29 2.78
CA MET A 33 -3.20 -11.91 2.37
C MET A 33 -3.37 -11.77 0.84
N LEU A 34 -2.56 -12.47 0.05
CA LEU A 34 -2.60 -12.42 -1.41
C LEU A 34 -3.87 -13.06 -2.01
N SER A 35 -4.53 -13.94 -1.26
CA SER A 35 -5.82 -14.51 -1.65
C SER A 35 -6.99 -13.55 -1.46
N LEU A 36 -6.77 -12.43 -0.76
CA LEU A 36 -7.76 -11.36 -0.69
C LEU A 36 -7.87 -10.70 -2.07
N THR A 37 -9.10 -10.35 -2.44
CA THR A 37 -9.42 -9.56 -3.63
C THR A 37 -9.92 -8.19 -3.15
N PRO A 38 -9.01 -7.29 -2.74
CA PRO A 38 -9.42 -5.99 -2.23
C PRO A 38 -10.06 -5.16 -3.35
N ASP A 39 -11.10 -4.41 -3.04
CA ASP A 39 -11.65 -3.44 -3.99
C ASP A 39 -10.79 -2.17 -4.07
N LEU A 40 -10.05 -1.85 -3.00
CA LEU A 40 -9.23 -0.66 -2.86
C LEU A 40 -7.88 -0.97 -2.18
N ILE A 41 -6.80 -0.46 -2.76
CA ILE A 41 -5.44 -0.46 -2.21
C ILE A 41 -4.99 0.99 -2.03
N ILE A 42 -4.52 1.33 -0.82
CA ILE A 42 -3.97 2.65 -0.50
C ILE A 42 -2.49 2.50 -0.19
N PHE A 43 -1.64 3.18 -0.95
CA PHE A 43 -0.19 3.19 -0.80
C PHE A 43 0.34 4.59 -0.51
N THR A 44 0.93 4.78 0.67
CA THR A 44 1.45 6.07 1.16
C THR A 44 2.97 6.28 1.17
N PRO A 45 3.83 5.25 1.00
CA PRO A 45 5.29 5.47 0.99
C PRO A 45 5.78 6.36 -0.15
N GLU A 46 6.75 7.22 0.18
CA GLU A 46 7.39 8.15 -0.75
C GLU A 46 8.26 7.45 -1.82
N ARG A 47 8.72 6.22 -1.53
CA ARG A 47 9.53 5.42 -2.45
C ARG A 47 8.93 4.05 -2.67
N LEU A 48 8.97 3.60 -3.91
CA LEU A 48 8.51 2.27 -4.27
C LEU A 48 9.54 1.24 -3.74
N ASN A 49 9.09 0.29 -2.93
CA ASN A 49 9.90 -0.89 -2.62
C ASN A 49 9.44 -2.07 -3.47
N TYR A 50 10.34 -3.03 -3.74
CA TYR A 50 10.05 -4.18 -4.60
C TYR A 50 8.87 -5.03 -4.12
N PHE A 51 8.63 -5.09 -2.81
CA PHE A 51 7.51 -5.84 -2.26
C PHE A 51 6.17 -5.14 -2.57
N THR A 52 6.09 -3.82 -2.41
CA THR A 52 4.92 -3.05 -2.81
C THR A 52 4.66 -3.20 -4.30
N LEU A 53 5.68 -3.04 -5.14
CA LEU A 53 5.52 -3.19 -6.58
C LEU A 53 4.94 -4.57 -6.93
N PHE A 54 5.46 -5.61 -6.29
CA PHE A 54 4.95 -6.96 -6.44
C PHE A 54 3.48 -7.09 -6.01
N LEU A 55 3.06 -6.43 -4.93
CA LEU A 55 1.67 -6.41 -4.49
C LEU A 55 0.75 -5.71 -5.50
N LEU A 56 1.14 -4.54 -6.00
CA LEU A 56 0.35 -3.79 -6.99
C LEU A 56 0.18 -4.58 -8.30
N GLN A 57 1.24 -5.28 -8.75
CA GLN A 57 1.17 -6.14 -9.93
C GLN A 57 0.22 -7.33 -9.76
N LEU A 58 0.26 -7.99 -8.60
CA LEU A 58 -0.58 -9.16 -8.33
C LEU A 58 -2.06 -8.78 -8.18
N GLN A 59 -2.34 -7.59 -7.66
CA GLN A 59 -3.68 -7.09 -7.39
C GLN A 59 -4.12 -6.07 -8.46
N SER A 60 -3.78 -6.32 -9.72
CA SER A 60 -4.09 -5.44 -10.86
C SER A 60 -5.60 -5.23 -11.13
N ALA A 61 -6.47 -6.05 -10.52
CA ALA A 61 -7.92 -5.89 -10.59
C ALA A 61 -8.47 -4.92 -9.52
N SER A 62 -7.68 -4.60 -8.50
CA SER A 62 -8.05 -3.71 -7.41
C SER A 62 -7.80 -2.26 -7.80
N TYR A 63 -8.68 -1.36 -7.36
CA TYR A 63 -8.42 0.06 -7.53
C TYR A 63 -7.26 0.48 -6.62
N SER A 64 -6.28 1.15 -7.19
CA SER A 64 -5.03 1.49 -6.52
C SER A 64 -4.85 3.00 -6.42
N MET A 65 -4.53 3.48 -5.22
CA MET A 65 -4.33 4.89 -4.94
C MET A 65 -3.05 5.12 -4.14
N GLY A 66 -2.35 6.20 -4.46
CA GLY A 66 -1.21 6.63 -3.65
C GLY A 66 -0.77 8.06 -3.92
N PHE A 67 0.36 8.45 -3.35
CA PHE A 67 0.97 9.73 -3.67
C PHE A 67 1.65 9.66 -5.04
N TYR A 68 1.58 10.77 -5.77
CA TYR A 68 2.26 10.93 -7.05
C TYR A 68 3.78 10.85 -6.84
N ASN A 69 4.40 9.92 -7.55
CA ASN A 69 5.83 9.93 -7.86
C ASN A 69 6.04 9.31 -9.25
N GLU A 70 7.16 9.60 -9.91
CA GLU A 70 7.44 9.09 -11.27
C GLU A 70 7.53 7.56 -11.32
N GLU A 71 7.87 6.90 -10.20
CA GLU A 71 8.05 5.45 -10.13
C GLU A 71 6.72 4.68 -9.96
N THR A 72 5.70 5.31 -9.37
CA THR A 72 4.39 4.73 -9.03
C THR A 72 3.34 5.01 -10.09
N GLU A 73 3.57 6.00 -10.96
CA GLU A 73 2.65 6.42 -12.03
C GLU A 73 2.06 5.26 -12.84
N PRO A 74 2.84 4.24 -13.26
CA PRO A 74 2.30 3.14 -14.07
C PRO A 74 1.41 2.16 -13.30
N TYR A 75 1.34 2.26 -11.98
CA TYR A 75 0.74 1.25 -11.09
C TYR A 75 -0.43 1.78 -10.26
N LEU A 76 -0.78 3.05 -10.40
CA LEU A 76 -1.83 3.71 -9.61
C LEU A 76 -2.95 4.21 -10.51
N ASP A 77 -4.20 3.89 -10.17
CA ASP A 77 -5.39 4.40 -10.84
C ASP A 77 -5.69 5.86 -10.43
N LEU A 78 -5.34 6.24 -9.19
CA LEU A 78 -5.38 7.63 -8.73
C LEU A 78 -4.11 8.01 -7.97
N MET A 79 -3.62 9.20 -8.29
CA MET A 79 -2.46 9.78 -7.62
C MET A 79 -2.84 11.10 -6.94
N LEU A 80 -2.38 11.24 -5.70
CA LEU A 80 -2.50 12.46 -4.91
C LEU A 80 -1.23 13.28 -5.06
N ASN A 81 -1.34 14.53 -5.48
CA ASN A 81 -0.20 15.42 -5.52
C ASN A 81 0.30 15.67 -4.09
N ASN A 82 1.62 15.55 -3.88
CA ASN A 82 2.25 15.78 -2.60
C ASN A 82 2.82 17.21 -2.48
N GLU A 83 2.86 17.96 -3.59
CA GLU A 83 3.28 19.37 -3.60
C GLU A 83 2.09 20.29 -3.22
N GLU A 84 2.26 20.96 -2.08
CA GLU A 84 1.45 22.05 -1.53
C GLU A 84 -0.08 21.84 -1.41
N ASN A 85 -0.49 21.46 -0.19
CA ASN A 85 -1.70 21.94 0.48
C ASN A 85 -3.08 21.66 -0.14
N ASP A 86 -3.40 20.44 -0.57
CA ASP A 86 -4.82 20.06 -0.53
C ASP A 86 -5.14 18.56 -0.42
N ILE A 87 -4.79 17.98 0.74
CA ILE A 87 -5.32 16.67 1.15
C ILE A 87 -6.86 16.65 1.08
N GLN A 88 -7.54 17.78 1.29
CA GLN A 88 -9.00 17.80 1.24
C GLN A 88 -9.54 17.59 -0.16
N SER A 89 -8.98 18.23 -1.20
CA SER A 89 -9.42 17.96 -2.57
C SER A 89 -8.98 16.59 -3.08
N GLY A 90 -7.82 16.08 -2.65
CA GLY A 90 -7.45 14.68 -2.87
C GLY A 90 -8.46 13.69 -2.28
N THR A 91 -8.87 13.94 -1.03
CA THR A 91 -9.90 13.15 -0.32
C THR A 91 -11.27 13.29 -0.98
N ALA A 92 -11.63 14.47 -1.48
CA ALA A 92 -12.90 14.71 -2.17
C ALA A 92 -12.98 13.94 -3.50
N LEU A 93 -11.88 13.84 -4.24
CA LEU A 93 -11.79 13.03 -5.45
C LEU A 93 -11.94 11.54 -5.14
N LEU A 94 -11.29 11.04 -4.08
CA LEU A 94 -11.47 9.67 -3.57
C LEU A 94 -12.95 9.39 -3.23
N ILE A 95 -13.60 10.27 -2.44
CA ILE A 95 -15.01 10.11 -2.07
C ILE A 95 -15.91 10.13 -3.31
N LYS A 96 -15.63 10.99 -4.29
CA LYS A 96 -16.39 11.06 -5.54
C LYS A 96 -16.29 9.75 -6.32
N TYR A 97 -15.10 9.17 -6.42
CA TYR A 97 -14.90 7.89 -7.10
C TYR A 97 -15.61 6.72 -6.38
N LEU A 98 -15.48 6.63 -5.05
CA LEU A 98 -16.16 5.60 -4.25
C LEU A 98 -17.70 5.65 -4.40
N LYS A 99 -18.27 6.81 -4.70
CA LYS A 99 -19.70 6.96 -5.02
C LYS A 99 -20.09 6.50 -6.43
N GLN A 100 -19.15 6.42 -7.37
CA GLN A 100 -19.41 6.02 -8.76
C GLN A 100 -19.33 4.51 -8.97
N ILE A 101 -18.60 3.80 -8.11
CA ILE A 101 -18.46 2.34 -8.14
C ILE A 101 -19.52 1.61 -7.27
N ASN A 102 -20.39 2.37 -6.60
CA ASN A 102 -21.54 1.91 -5.82
C ASN A 102 -22.81 2.02 -6.67
#